data_AF-A0A2I1MBC1-F1
#
_entry.id   AF-A0A2I1MBC1-F1
#
_cell.length_a   1.000
_cell.length_b   1.000
_cell.length_c   1.000
_cell.angle_alpha   90.00
_cell.angle_beta   90.00
_cell.angle_gamma   90.00
#
_symmetry.space_group_name_H-M   'P 1'
#
loop_
_entity.id
_entity.type
_entity.pdbx_description
1 polymer ?
#
loop_
_entity_poly.entity_id
_entity_poly.type
_entity_poly.pdbx_seq_one_letter_code
_entity_poly.pdbx_strand_id
1 'polypeptide(L)'
;MKFFDKFYTRVGITLVATIFIGISIGMMRSTYLSVDLFTSFIIGVCNTSGIYFRYIYPIINAIILVLIFFLNRTMISMDTVINLSVIGFMADFSSKIILLVLANIIMAFNVSLYANVNLGLSVYNSLFLTINKKNPKISLGFFRIITDGVCIVMGFLEKPI
;
A
#
# COMPACT_ATOMS: atom_id res chain seq x y z
N MET A 1 36.10 -13.64 -0.76
CA MET A 1 34.73 -13.54 -0.18
C MET A 1 34.20 -12.10 -0.01
N LYS A 2 34.79 -11.05 -0.63
CA LYS A 2 34.33 -9.64 -0.52
C LYS A 2 33.48 -9.12 -1.70
N PHE A 3 33.35 -9.90 -2.77
CA PHE A 3 32.60 -9.49 -3.97
C PHE A 3 31.07 -9.64 -3.78
N PHE A 4 30.65 -10.71 -3.11
CA PHE A 4 29.24 -10.99 -2.83
C PHE A 4 28.61 -9.97 -1.86
N ASP A 5 29.31 -9.55 -0.80
CA ASP A 5 28.79 -8.54 0.14
C ASP A 5 28.40 -7.22 -0.56
N LYS A 6 29.20 -6.80 -1.55
CA LYS A 6 28.94 -5.57 -2.31
C LYS A 6 27.81 -5.73 -3.32
N PHE A 7 27.61 -6.93 -3.87
CA PHE A 7 26.50 -7.23 -4.79
C PHE A 7 25.16 -7.31 -4.06
N TYR A 8 25.07 -8.05 -2.95
CA TYR A 8 23.84 -8.13 -2.16
C TYR A 8 23.41 -6.78 -1.59
N THR A 9 24.38 -5.97 -1.16
CA THR A 9 24.08 -4.61 -0.67
C THR A 9 23.52 -3.73 -1.79
N ARG A 10 24.07 -3.80 -3.01
CA ARG A 10 23.57 -3.05 -4.17
C ARG A 10 22.17 -3.48 -4.56
N VAL A 11 21.93 -4.79 -4.67
CA VAL A 11 20.60 -5.34 -4.98
C VAL A 11 19.59 -4.95 -3.90
N GLY A 12 19.97 -4.99 -2.62
CA GLY A 12 19.12 -4.55 -1.51
C GLY A 12 18.74 -3.08 -1.59
N ILE A 13 19.71 -2.20 -1.91
CA ILE A 13 19.45 -0.76 -2.09
C ILE A 13 18.50 -0.53 -3.28
N THR A 14 18.72 -1.20 -4.42
CA THR A 14 17.83 -1.08 -5.59
C THR A 14 16.42 -1.56 -5.26
N LEU A 15 16.27 -2.70 -4.56
CA LEU A 15 14.97 -3.22 -4.15
C LEU A 15 14.22 -2.21 -3.28
N VAL A 16 14.87 -1.68 -2.25
CA VAL A 16 14.26 -0.65 -1.39
C VAL A 16 13.87 0.58 -2.19
N ALA A 17 14.76 1.07 -3.07
CA ALA A 17 14.47 2.21 -3.93
C ALA A 17 13.27 1.95 -4.86
N THR A 18 13.18 0.76 -5.49
CA THR A 18 12.06 0.41 -6.38
C THR A 18 10.73 0.31 -5.64
N ILE A 19 10.74 -0.10 -4.37
CA ILE A 19 9.55 -0.08 -3.51
C ILE A 19 9.09 1.35 -3.26
N PHE A 20 10.01 2.26 -2.89
CA PHE A 20 9.68 3.67 -2.69
C PHE A 20 9.15 4.32 -3.97
N ILE A 21 9.77 4.04 -5.13
CA ILE A 21 9.29 4.55 -6.42
C ILE A 21 7.88 4.03 -6.73
N GLY A 22 7.61 2.74 -6.51
CA GLY A 22 6.27 2.19 -6.69
C GLY A 22 5.23 2.82 -5.76
N ILE A 23 5.60 3.11 -4.50
CA ILE A 23 4.76 3.83 -3.55
C ILE A 23 4.44 5.25 -4.06
N SER A 24 5.46 5.98 -4.52
CA SER A 24 5.28 7.33 -5.08
C SER A 24 4.38 7.33 -6.32
N ILE A 25 4.56 6.38 -7.24
CA ILE A 25 3.73 6.25 -8.44
C ILE A 25 2.26 5.97 -8.06
N GLY A 26 2.03 5.07 -7.09
CA GLY A 26 0.67 4.79 -6.62
C GLY A 26 -0.01 5.99 -5.96
N MET A 27 0.75 6.81 -5.22
CA MET A 27 0.26 8.09 -4.68
C MET A 27 -0.13 9.06 -5.80
N MET A 28 0.78 9.30 -6.74
CA MET A 28 0.56 10.25 -7.84
C MET A 28 -0.63 9.84 -8.71
N ARG A 29 -0.76 8.54 -8.98
CA ARG A 29 -1.90 7.96 -9.69
C ARG A 29 -3.22 8.17 -8.94
N SER A 30 -3.25 8.00 -7.61
CA SER A 30 -4.47 8.20 -6.81
C SER A 30 -4.96 9.66 -6.84
N THR A 31 -4.05 10.61 -7.08
CA THR A 31 -4.37 12.03 -7.15
C THR A 31 -4.70 12.54 -8.56
N TYR A 32 -4.67 11.68 -9.58
CA TYR A 32 -4.74 12.07 -11.00
C TYR A 32 -3.70 13.15 -11.40
N LEU A 33 -2.65 13.34 -10.61
CA LEU A 33 -1.60 14.30 -10.89
C LEU A 33 -0.63 13.72 -11.92
N SER A 34 -0.08 14.60 -12.76
CA SER A 34 0.87 14.25 -13.82
C SER A 34 2.05 13.45 -13.26
N VAL A 35 2.08 12.17 -13.64
CA VAL A 35 3.22 11.28 -13.47
C VAL A 35 4.17 11.51 -14.65
N ASP A 36 5.38 10.95 -14.62
CA ASP A 36 6.30 11.02 -15.76
C ASP A 36 5.62 10.59 -17.08
N LEU A 37 6.12 11.09 -18.22
CA LEU A 37 5.53 10.84 -19.55
C LEU A 37 5.30 9.36 -19.84
N PHE A 38 6.20 8.49 -19.38
CA PHE A 38 6.11 7.06 -19.59
C PHE A 38 5.00 6.42 -18.75
N THR A 39 4.94 6.73 -17.45
CA THR A 39 3.86 6.24 -16.58
C THR A 39 2.51 6.79 -17.01
N SER A 40 2.43 8.05 -17.44
CA SER A 40 1.21 8.65 -18.01
C SER A 40 0.74 7.94 -19.28
N PHE A 41 1.66 7.53 -20.15
CA PHE A 41 1.35 6.70 -21.31
C PHE A 41 0.75 5.34 -20.90
N ILE A 42 1.36 4.64 -19.93
CA ILE A 42 0.87 3.36 -19.43
C ILE A 42 -0.52 3.50 -18.81
N ILE A 43 -0.76 4.56 -18.02
CA ILE A 43 -2.09 4.84 -17.45
C ILE A 43 -3.12 5.07 -18.57
N GLY A 44 -2.75 5.78 -19.63
CA GLY A 44 -3.60 5.93 -20.82
C GLY A 44 -3.97 4.59 -21.45
N VAL A 45 -2.99 3.69 -21.62
CA VAL A 45 -3.23 2.31 -22.11
C VAL A 45 -4.10 1.49 -21.15
N CYS A 46 -3.94 1.67 -19.83
CA CYS A 46 -4.81 1.03 -18.84
C CYS A 46 -6.26 1.47 -18.98
N ASN A 47 -6.49 2.77 -19.17
CA ASN A 47 -7.83 3.33 -19.28
C ASN A 47 -8.55 2.88 -20.58
N THR A 48 -7.82 2.68 -21.68
CA THR A 48 -8.41 2.21 -22.93
C THR A 48 -8.64 0.70 -22.96
N SER A 49 -7.76 -0.09 -22.34
CA SER A 49 -7.85 -1.56 -22.33
C SER A 49 -8.69 -2.14 -21.19
N GLY A 50 -8.94 -1.36 -20.13
CA GLY A 50 -9.65 -1.84 -18.93
C GLY A 50 -8.84 -2.81 -18.07
N ILE A 51 -7.54 -2.98 -18.34
CA ILE A 51 -6.66 -3.91 -17.62
C ILE A 51 -5.94 -3.15 -16.48
N TYR A 52 -5.73 -3.81 -15.34
CA TYR A 52 -5.01 -3.23 -14.21
C TYR A 52 -3.55 -2.90 -14.55
N PHE A 53 -3.06 -1.81 -13.96
CA PHE A 53 -1.71 -1.29 -14.19
C PHE A 53 -0.61 -2.27 -13.80
N ARG A 54 -0.85 -3.09 -12.77
CA ARG A 54 0.01 -4.21 -12.40
C ARG A 54 0.36 -5.15 -13.57
N TYR A 55 -0.51 -5.30 -14.57
CA TYR A 55 -0.26 -6.18 -15.72
C TYR A 55 0.28 -5.43 -16.93
N ILE A 56 -0.23 -4.23 -17.21
CA ILE A 56 0.21 -3.46 -18.40
C ILE A 56 1.64 -2.95 -18.22
N TYR A 57 1.99 -2.48 -17.03
CA TYR A 57 3.31 -1.93 -16.74
C TYR A 57 4.46 -2.92 -17.05
N PRO A 58 4.46 -4.18 -16.54
CA PRO A 58 5.51 -5.14 -16.88
C PRO A 58 5.49 -5.55 -18.35
N ILE A 59 4.31 -5.63 -19.01
CA ILE A 59 4.22 -6.01 -20.42
C ILE A 59 4.90 -4.95 -21.31
N ILE A 60 4.55 -3.66 -21.11
CA ILE A 60 5.14 -2.58 -21.91
C ILE A 60 6.64 -2.47 -21.65
N ASN A 61 7.07 -2.54 -20.38
CA ASN A 61 8.50 -2.54 -20.07
C ASN A 61 9.23 -3.77 -20.63
N ALA A 62 8.59 -4.94 -20.72
CA ALA A 62 9.20 -6.13 -21.30
C ALA A 62 9.42 -5.98 -22.81
N ILE A 63 8.45 -5.36 -23.52
CA ILE A 63 8.60 -5.03 -24.94
C ILE A 63 9.79 -4.09 -25.16
N ILE A 64 9.89 -3.03 -24.35
CA ILE A 64 11.01 -2.09 -24.41
C ILE A 64 12.34 -2.79 -24.08
N LEU A 65 12.34 -3.70 -23.10
CA LEU A 65 13.53 -4.47 -22.73
C LEU A 65 13.99 -5.39 -23.87
N VAL A 66 13.07 -6.04 -24.58
CA VAL A 66 13.37 -6.84 -25.77
C VAL A 66 13.97 -5.95 -26.87
N LEU A 67 13.44 -4.75 -27.07
CA LEU A 67 13.96 -3.80 -28.06
C LEU A 67 15.38 -3.33 -27.69
N ILE A 68 15.63 -3.01 -26.42
CA ILE A 68 16.97 -2.66 -25.90
C ILE A 68 17.94 -3.84 -26.01
N PHE A 69 17.46 -5.07 -25.85
CA PHE A 69 18.28 -6.27 -26.01
C PHE A 69 18.84 -6.43 -27.44
N PHE A 70 18.17 -5.90 -28.46
CA PHE A 70 18.72 -5.90 -29.83
C PHE A 70 19.66 -4.72 -30.10
N LEU A 71 19.44 -3.56 -29.48
CA LEU A 71 20.22 -2.34 -29.72
C LEU A 71 21.47 -2.24 -28.86
N ASN A 72 21.35 -2.50 -27.56
CA ASN A 72 22.45 -2.35 -26.62
C ASN A 72 22.30 -3.24 -25.37
N ARG A 73 22.84 -4.46 -25.45
CA ARG A 73 22.79 -5.46 -24.36
C ARG A 73 23.58 -5.05 -23.12
N THR A 74 24.52 -4.12 -23.23
CA THR A 74 25.40 -3.72 -22.11
C THR A 74 24.69 -2.88 -21.07
N MET A 75 23.50 -2.32 -21.38
CA MET A 75 22.70 -1.51 -20.44
C MET A 75 21.71 -2.36 -19.62
N ILE A 76 21.61 -3.67 -19.88
CA ILE A 76 20.69 -4.57 -19.19
C ILE A 76 21.36 -5.07 -17.90
N SER A 77 20.96 -4.49 -16.78
CA SER A 77 21.44 -4.84 -15.44
C SER A 77 20.38 -5.60 -14.64
N MET A 78 20.77 -6.22 -13.52
CA MET A 78 19.85 -6.90 -12.60
C MET A 78 18.71 -5.99 -12.12
N ASP A 79 18.96 -4.68 -12.05
CA ASP A 79 18.01 -3.66 -11.63
C ASP A 79 16.80 -3.53 -12.57
N THR A 80 16.95 -3.81 -13.87
CA THR A 80 15.83 -3.72 -14.83
C THR A 80 14.82 -4.83 -14.61
N VAL A 81 15.26 -6.04 -14.26
CA VAL A 81 14.40 -7.17 -13.93
C VAL A 81 13.62 -6.90 -12.64
N ILE A 82 14.31 -6.35 -11.62
CA ILE A 82 13.68 -5.97 -10.35
C ILE A 82 12.60 -4.89 -10.59
N ASN A 83 12.94 -3.86 -11.37
CA ASN A 83 12.00 -2.79 -11.71
C ASN A 83 10.76 -3.34 -12.45
N LEU A 84 10.99 -4.21 -13.46
CA LEU A 84 9.93 -4.84 -14.24
C LEU A 84 8.89 -5.54 -13.36
N SER A 85 9.34 -6.30 -12.36
CA SER A 85 8.46 -7.12 -11.53
C SER A 85 7.85 -6.36 -10.35
N VAL A 86 8.59 -5.43 -9.74
CA VAL A 86 8.20 -4.85 -8.44
C VAL A 86 7.33 -3.60 -8.61
N ILE A 87 7.63 -2.71 -9.55
CA ILE A 87 6.99 -1.38 -9.58
C ILE A 87 5.49 -1.46 -9.88
N GLY A 88 5.10 -2.25 -10.88
CA GLY A 88 3.68 -2.39 -11.25
C GLY A 88 2.83 -2.96 -10.11
N PHE A 89 3.38 -3.94 -9.38
CA PHE A 89 2.72 -4.51 -8.21
C PHE A 89 2.62 -3.49 -7.07
N MET A 90 3.74 -2.83 -6.75
CA MET A 90 3.81 -1.95 -5.60
C MET A 90 3.00 -0.65 -5.78
N ALA A 91 2.87 -0.16 -7.02
CA ALA A 91 2.03 1.00 -7.35
C ALA A 91 0.53 0.75 -7.15
N ASP A 92 0.03 -0.44 -7.52
CA ASP A 92 -1.39 -0.76 -7.31
C ASP A 92 -1.71 -1.01 -5.83
N PHE A 93 -0.79 -1.62 -5.08
CA PHE A 93 -0.98 -1.87 -3.64
C PHE A 93 -0.87 -0.62 -2.77
N SER A 94 0.08 0.27 -3.08
CA SER A 94 0.37 1.44 -2.25
C SER A 94 -0.82 2.38 -2.15
N SER A 95 -1.50 2.66 -3.26
CA SER A 95 -2.67 3.57 -3.29
C SER A 95 -3.73 3.23 -2.23
N LYS A 96 -4.06 1.94 -2.06
CA LYS A 96 -5.06 1.47 -1.10
C LYS A 96 -4.55 1.49 0.34
N ILE A 97 -3.30 1.07 0.55
CA ILE A 97 -2.70 0.98 1.89
C ILE A 97 -2.51 2.37 2.48
N ILE A 98 -2.04 3.33 1.68
CA ILE A 98 -1.81 4.71 2.13
C ILE A 98 -3.14 5.37 2.52
N LEU A 99 -4.18 5.18 1.72
CA LEU A 99 -5.52 5.70 2.00
C LEU A 99 -6.09 5.08 3.28
N LEU A 100 -5.86 3.79 3.49
CA LEU A 100 -6.25 3.08 4.71
C LEU A 100 -5.47 3.59 5.95
N VAL A 101 -4.18 3.87 5.83
CA VAL A 101 -3.37 4.44 6.92
C VAL A 101 -3.84 5.85 7.26
N LEU A 102 -4.02 6.72 6.26
CA LEU A 102 -4.55 8.07 6.46
C LEU A 102 -5.95 8.05 7.09
N ALA A 103 -6.84 7.19 6.60
CA ALA A 103 -8.18 7.01 7.16
C ALA A 103 -8.12 6.57 8.64
N ASN A 104 -7.21 5.65 9.00
CA ASN A 104 -7.02 5.23 10.38
C ASN A 104 -6.50 6.35 11.29
N ILE A 105 -5.60 7.20 10.80
CA ILE A 105 -5.10 8.35 11.56
C ILE A 105 -6.24 9.35 11.83
N ILE A 106 -7.05 9.67 10.82
CA ILE A 106 -8.22 10.55 10.96
C ILE A 106 -9.24 9.93 11.92
N MET A 107 -9.49 8.62 11.83
CA MET A 107 -10.39 7.91 12.74
C MET A 107 -9.88 7.94 14.19
N ALA A 108 -8.58 7.73 14.40
CA ALA A 108 -7.97 7.82 15.73
C ALA A 108 -8.12 9.22 16.34
N PHE A 109 -7.92 10.26 15.52
CA PHE A 109 -8.12 11.64 15.93
C PHE A 109 -9.58 11.92 16.30
N ASN A 110 -10.54 11.47 15.48
CA ASN A 110 -11.98 11.58 15.76
C ASN A 110 -12.36 10.92 17.10
N VAL A 111 -11.88 9.71 17.37
CA VAL A 111 -12.15 9.00 18.64
C VAL A 111 -11.58 9.77 19.83
N SER A 112 -10.40 10.38 19.69
CA SER A 112 -9.78 11.17 20.78
C SER A 112 -10.56 12.45 21.09
N LEU A 113 -11.05 13.16 20.06
CA LEU A 113 -11.89 14.34 20.25
C LEU A 113 -13.22 13.97 20.91
N TYR A 114 -13.84 12.86 20.47
CA TYR A 114 -15.11 12.39 21.03
C TYR A 114 -15.00 11.97 22.50
N ALA A 115 -13.86 11.38 22.90
CA ALA A 115 -13.62 10.96 24.28
C ALA A 115 -13.44 12.14 25.24
N ASN A 116 -12.92 13.28 24.76
CA ASN A 116 -12.59 14.44 25.61
C ASN A 116 -13.80 15.35 25.92
N VAL A 117 -14.89 15.26 25.15
CA VAL A 117 -15.98 16.23 25.23
C VAL A 117 -17.00 15.92 26.35
N ASN A 118 -16.91 14.77 27.05
CA ASN A 118 -17.75 14.42 28.21
C ASN A 118 -19.29 14.56 28.02
N LEU A 119 -19.78 14.67 26.78
CA LEU A 119 -21.21 14.80 26.43
C LEU A 119 -21.93 13.44 26.30
N GLY A 120 -21.32 12.38 26.83
CA GLY A 120 -21.74 11.00 26.59
C GLY A 120 -20.92 10.36 25.48
N LEU A 121 -20.52 9.11 25.71
CA LEU A 121 -19.69 8.33 24.79
C LEU A 121 -20.60 7.60 23.80
N SER A 122 -20.12 7.39 22.57
CA SER A 122 -20.81 6.51 21.61
C SER A 122 -21.06 5.14 22.24
N VAL A 123 -22.18 4.48 21.89
CA VAL A 123 -22.61 3.20 22.49
C VAL A 123 -21.50 2.14 22.48
N TYR A 124 -20.66 2.15 21.45
CA TYR A 124 -19.49 1.27 21.36
C TYR A 124 -18.36 1.66 22.32
N ASN A 125 -18.05 2.95 22.44
CA ASN A 125 -17.02 3.45 23.37
C ASN A 125 -17.45 3.36 24.86
N SER A 126 -18.75 3.48 25.14
CA SER A 126 -19.30 3.35 26.48
C SER A 126 -19.31 1.91 26.99
N LEU A 127 -19.44 0.91 26.10
CA LEU A 127 -19.28 -0.51 26.43
C LEU A 127 -17.88 -0.80 26.98
N PHE A 128 -16.81 -0.29 26.33
CA PHE A 128 -15.43 -0.49 26.80
C PHE A 128 -15.18 0.10 28.19
N LEU A 129 -15.67 1.31 28.46
CA LEU A 129 -15.45 1.99 29.74
C LEU A 129 -16.29 1.38 30.87
N THR A 130 -17.48 0.86 30.56
CA THR A 130 -18.33 0.16 31.53
C THR A 130 -17.74 -1.19 31.92
N ILE A 131 -17.18 -1.93 30.95
CA ILE A 131 -16.52 -3.22 31.20
C ILE A 131 -15.20 -3.03 31.96
N ASN A 132 -14.41 -2.01 31.62
CA ASN A 132 -13.17 -1.70 32.35
C ASN A 132 -13.45 -1.26 33.81
N LYS A 133 -14.55 -0.51 34.05
CA LYS A 133 -15.01 -0.21 35.42
C LYS A 133 -15.38 -1.47 36.21
N LYS A 134 -15.86 -2.52 35.55
CA LYS A 134 -16.29 -3.78 36.19
C LYS A 134 -15.13 -4.77 36.38
N ASN A 135 -14.10 -4.73 35.52
CA ASN A 135 -12.90 -5.56 35.57
C ASN A 135 -11.63 -4.73 35.28
N PRO A 136 -11.04 -4.05 36.27
CA PRO A 136 -9.94 -3.08 36.07
C PRO A 136 -8.57 -3.72 35.77
N LYS A 137 -8.47 -5.06 35.75
CA LYS A 137 -7.21 -5.80 35.50
C LYS A 137 -6.87 -5.97 34.01
N ILE A 138 -7.78 -5.63 33.10
CA ILE A 138 -7.62 -5.88 31.66
C ILE A 138 -7.37 -4.55 30.96
N SER A 139 -6.32 -4.49 30.13
CA SER A 139 -6.00 -3.25 29.42
C SER A 139 -7.08 -2.94 28.37
N LEU A 140 -7.45 -1.66 28.27
CA LEU A 140 -8.39 -1.15 27.26
C LEU A 140 -8.02 -1.55 25.82
N GLY A 141 -6.72 -1.70 25.54
CA GLY A 141 -6.23 -2.14 24.24
C GLY A 141 -6.66 -3.57 23.88
N PHE A 142 -6.69 -4.49 24.85
CA PHE A 142 -7.03 -5.88 24.59
C PHE A 142 -8.51 -6.06 24.20
N PHE A 143 -9.41 -5.30 24.85
CA PHE A 143 -10.83 -5.32 24.51
C PHE A 143 -11.10 -4.78 23.11
N ARG A 144 -10.37 -3.74 22.69
CA ARG A 144 -10.51 -3.15 21.36
C ARG A 144 -10.10 -4.13 20.26
N ILE A 145 -9.01 -4.87 20.48
CA ILE A 145 -8.56 -5.94 19.57
C ILE A 145 -9.64 -7.02 19.41
N ILE A 146 -10.31 -7.41 20.51
CA ILE A 146 -11.38 -8.42 20.46
C ILE A 146 -12.59 -7.90 19.67
N THR A 147 -13.06 -6.70 19.98
CA THR A 147 -14.25 -6.13 19.32
C THR A 147 -14.01 -5.84 17.85
N ASP A 148 -12.82 -5.33 17.51
CA ASP A 148 -12.45 -5.09 16.11
C ASP A 148 -12.32 -6.43 15.37
N GLY A 149 -11.82 -7.48 16.04
CA GLY A 149 -11.81 -8.84 15.52
C GLY A 149 -13.21 -9.40 15.23
N VAL A 150 -14.18 -9.19 16.13
CA VAL A 150 -15.58 -9.61 15.93
C VAL A 150 -16.21 -8.85 14.76
N CYS A 151 -15.96 -7.54 14.63
CA CYS A 151 -16.43 -6.75 13.49
C CYS A 151 -15.84 -7.22 12.16
N ILE A 152 -14.56 -7.58 12.12
CA ILE A 152 -13.91 -8.14 10.94
C ILE A 152 -14.56 -9.47 10.55
N VAL A 153 -14.79 -10.37 11.51
CA VAL A 153 -15.44 -11.67 11.27
C VAL A 153 -16.86 -11.49 10.72
N MET A 154 -17.64 -10.57 11.29
CA MET A 154 -18.97 -10.23 10.80
C MET A 154 -18.95 -9.59 9.41
N GLY A 155 -17.98 -8.70 9.15
CA GLY A 155 -17.80 -8.09 7.83
C GLY A 155 -17.40 -9.09 6.74
N PHE A 156 -16.65 -10.15 7.09
CA PHE A 156 -16.35 -11.25 6.17
C PHE A 156 -17.55 -12.19 5.92
N LEU A 157 -18.51 -12.23 6.83
CA LEU A 157 -19.76 -13.00 6.68
C LEU A 157 -20.79 -12.27 5.80
N GLU A 158 -20.71 -10.95 5.70
CA GLU A 158 -21.47 -10.17 4.73
C GLU A 158 -20.91 -10.41 3.31
N LYS A 159 -21.73 -11.01 2.43
CA LYS A 159 -21.39 -11.16 1.01
C LYS A 159 -21.17 -9.78 0.38
N PRO A 160 -20.17 -9.61 -0.51
CA PRO A 160 -20.02 -8.38 -1.26
C PRO A 160 -21.26 -8.18 -2.14
N ILE A 161 -21.91 -7.01 -2.00
CA ILE A 161 -22.98 -6.51 -2.87
C ILE A 161 -22.34 -5.90 -4.12
#